data_AF-A0A535XHG7-F1
#
_entry.id   AF-A0A535XHG7-F1
#
_cell.length_a   1.000
_cell.length_b   1.000
_cell.length_c   1.000
_cell.angle_alpha   90.00
_cell.angle_beta   90.00
_cell.angle_gamma   90.00
#
_symmetry.space_group_name_H-M   'P 1'
#
loop_
_entity.id
_entity.type
_entity.pdbx_description
1 polymer ?
#
loop_
_entity_poly.entity_id
_entity_poly.type
_entity_poly.pdbx_seq_one_letter_code
_entity_poly.pdbx_strand_id
1 'polypeptide(L)'
;MAGGRGEARRLGSRAAHSDAGHRRDGHRRLRGSGTTESHLIGPYLAFAPAVLVALAAVDVSRALMVAGYALVIQEIETNVLVPRVIGRTVGISPLTVMLGILFGGVLAGLPGAFVAVPLAGALQVVLAHLLRSEDPSQAEEHRDPADRAAHQNPAAGAQSGVKFQRIHG
;
A
#
# COMPACT_ATOMS: atom_id res chain seq x y z
N MET A 1 10.95 -8.73 69.44
CA MET A 1 11.75 -8.88 68.20
C MET A 1 10.82 -9.19 67.04
N ALA A 2 10.62 -8.26 66.10
CA ALA A 2 10.09 -8.52 64.74
C ALA A 2 10.06 -7.21 63.92
N GLY A 3 11.23 -6.58 63.72
CA GLY A 3 11.43 -5.61 62.65
C GLY A 3 11.98 -6.35 61.42
N GLY A 4 11.50 -6.03 60.22
CA GLY A 4 12.12 -6.57 59.00
C GLY A 4 11.19 -6.94 57.84
N ARG A 5 10.05 -6.26 57.64
CA ARG A 5 9.21 -6.49 56.45
C ARG A 5 8.92 -5.24 55.62
N GLY A 6 9.60 -4.12 55.89
CA GLY A 6 9.35 -2.84 55.20
C GLY A 6 10.33 -2.48 54.07
N GLU A 7 11.51 -3.10 54.00
CA GLU A 7 12.61 -2.61 53.15
C GLU A 7 12.65 -3.24 51.76
N ALA A 8 12.11 -4.44 51.58
CA ALA A 8 12.13 -5.14 50.29
C ALA A 8 11.30 -4.44 49.19
N ARG A 9 10.37 -3.54 49.54
CA ARG A 9 9.55 -2.81 48.56
C ARG A 9 10.20 -1.54 48.01
N ARG A 10 11.30 -1.05 48.60
CA ARG A 10 11.93 0.21 48.17
C ARG A 10 13.05 0.03 47.13
N LEU A 11 13.50 -1.20 46.89
CA LEU A 11 14.60 -1.48 45.96
C LEU A 11 14.13 -1.80 44.52
N GLY A 12 12.88 -2.24 44.33
CA GLY A 12 12.34 -2.54 43.00
C GLY A 12 11.99 -1.32 42.14
N SER A 13 11.79 -0.14 42.76
CA SER A 13 11.30 1.05 42.05
C SER A 13 12.40 1.97 41.51
N ARG A 14 13.68 1.72 41.82
CA ARG A 14 14.81 2.57 41.39
C ARG A 14 15.61 2.01 40.22
N ALA A 15 15.46 0.72 39.90
CA ALA A 15 16.19 0.10 38.79
C ALA A 15 15.49 0.25 37.43
N ALA A 16 14.22 0.67 37.38
CA ALA A 16 13.43 0.73 36.16
C ALA A 16 13.54 2.05 35.36
N HIS A 17 14.27 3.06 35.86
CA HIS A 17 14.34 4.38 35.22
C HIS A 17 15.70 4.75 34.62
N SER A 18 16.72 3.88 34.74
CA SER A 18 18.11 4.23 34.37
C SER A 18 18.64 3.58 33.09
N ASP A 19 17.79 3.00 32.23
CA ASP A 19 18.26 2.28 31.01
C ASP A 19 17.46 2.60 29.73
N ALA A 20 16.80 3.77 29.66
CA ALA A 20 15.99 4.15 28.49
C ALA A 20 16.68 5.13 27.52
N GLY A 21 17.93 5.52 27.76
CA GLY A 21 18.54 6.69 27.13
C GLY A 21 19.47 6.46 25.93
N HIS A 22 19.84 5.23 25.58
CA HIS A 22 20.98 5.01 24.66
C HIS A 22 20.75 4.10 23.46
N ARG A 23 19.51 3.70 23.18
CA ARG A 23 19.18 2.88 22.00
C ARG A 23 18.58 3.67 20.83
N ARG A 24 19.09 4.90 20.57
CA ARG A 24 18.54 5.75 19.49
C ARG A 24 19.53 6.24 18.44
N ASP A 25 20.77 5.73 18.41
CA ASP A 25 21.73 6.08 17.36
C ASP A 25 22.36 4.83 16.74
N GLY A 26 21.65 4.22 15.79
CA GLY A 26 22.16 3.05 15.04
C GLY A 26 21.74 2.96 13.58
N HIS A 27 20.85 3.83 13.07
CA HIS A 27 20.20 3.57 11.78
C HIS A 27 20.22 4.72 10.77
N ARG A 28 20.99 5.80 10.99
CA ARG A 28 21.02 6.95 10.07
C ARG A 28 22.28 7.07 9.22
N ARG A 29 22.88 5.96 8.80
CA ARG A 29 24.05 6.00 7.90
C ARG A 29 24.03 4.94 6.80
N LEU A 30 22.91 4.70 6.15
CA LEU A 30 22.90 3.91 4.91
C LEU A 30 21.75 4.34 4.00
N ARG A 31 21.96 5.40 3.20
CA ARG A 31 21.31 5.49 1.88
C ARG A 31 22.11 6.39 0.96
N GLY A 32 23.36 5.99 0.72
CA GLY A 32 23.97 6.28 -0.56
C GLY A 32 23.17 5.55 -1.62
N SER A 33 22.64 6.28 -2.59
CA SER A 33 22.62 5.91 -4.00
C SER A 33 21.76 6.92 -4.75
N GLY A 34 22.41 7.92 -5.35
CA GLY A 34 21.87 8.60 -6.52
C GLY A 34 21.79 7.67 -7.73
N THR A 35 21.29 6.44 -7.56
CA THR A 35 21.15 5.45 -8.64
C THR A 35 19.72 4.93 -8.78
N THR A 36 18.79 5.33 -7.90
CA THR A 36 17.36 4.99 -8.06
C THR A 36 16.68 5.76 -9.20
N GLU A 37 17.32 6.79 -9.74
CA GLU A 37 16.81 7.54 -10.91
C GLU A 37 16.91 6.70 -12.20
N SER A 38 17.70 5.62 -12.19
CA SER A 38 17.92 4.75 -13.35
C SER A 38 16.80 3.76 -13.64
N HIS A 39 15.82 3.54 -12.75
CA HIS A 39 14.83 2.48 -12.98
C HIS A 39 13.98 2.69 -14.24
N LEU A 40 13.77 3.94 -14.66
CA LEU A 40 13.04 4.25 -15.90
C LEU A 40 13.94 4.21 -17.14
N ILE A 41 15.22 4.54 -17.02
CA ILE A 41 16.13 4.70 -18.16
C ILE A 41 16.98 3.44 -18.40
N GLY A 42 17.28 2.70 -17.34
CA GLY A 42 18.09 1.48 -17.33
C GLY A 42 17.61 0.41 -18.31
N PRO A 43 16.31 0.11 -18.41
CA PRO A 43 15.81 -0.87 -19.37
C PRO A 43 16.04 -0.44 -20.83
N TYR A 44 15.86 0.84 -21.15
CA TYR A 44 16.16 1.38 -22.49
C TYR A 44 17.66 1.38 -22.79
N LEU A 45 18.49 1.75 -21.82
CA LEU A 45 19.94 1.71 -21.93
C LEU A 45 20.47 0.28 -22.11
N ALA A 46 19.81 -0.72 -21.51
CA ALA A 46 20.15 -2.12 -21.67
C ALA A 46 19.91 -2.64 -23.11
N PHE A 47 18.95 -2.06 -23.83
CA PHE A 47 18.70 -2.41 -25.23
C PHE A 47 19.62 -1.69 -26.23
N ALA A 48 20.22 -0.57 -25.84
CA ALA A 48 21.13 0.20 -26.70
C ALA A 48 22.25 -0.66 -27.34
N PRO A 49 23.03 -1.47 -26.61
CA PRO A 49 24.07 -2.30 -27.24
C PRO A 49 23.48 -3.34 -28.22
N ALA A 50 22.31 -3.90 -27.94
CA ALA A 50 21.67 -4.86 -28.84
C ALA A 50 21.29 -4.22 -30.18
N VAL A 51 20.76 -3.00 -30.15
CA VAL A 51 20.43 -2.23 -31.37
C VAL A 51 21.70 -1.83 -32.13
N LEU A 52 22.75 -1.39 -31.42
CA LEU A 52 24.04 -1.04 -32.04
C LEU A 52 24.70 -2.24 -32.73
N VAL A 53 24.68 -3.42 -32.09
CA VAL A 53 25.20 -4.66 -32.70
C VAL A 53 24.37 -5.05 -33.91
N ALA A 54 23.02 -4.96 -33.84
CA ALA A 54 22.17 -5.27 -35.00
C ALA A 54 22.41 -4.32 -36.19
N LEU A 55 22.69 -3.04 -35.91
CA LEU A 55 23.04 -2.04 -36.93
C LEU A 55 24.41 -2.33 -37.55
N ALA A 56 25.39 -2.74 -36.74
CA ALA A 56 26.76 -2.97 -37.18
C ALA A 56 26.99 -4.33 -37.86
N ALA A 57 26.29 -5.38 -37.44
CA ALA A 57 26.57 -6.76 -37.84
C ALA A 57 25.54 -7.35 -38.82
N VAL A 58 24.39 -6.68 -39.01
CA VAL A 58 23.30 -7.23 -39.83
C VAL A 58 22.88 -6.25 -40.92
N ASP A 59 21.80 -5.49 -40.74
CA ASP A 59 21.28 -4.51 -41.70
C ASP A 59 20.36 -3.52 -40.97
N VAL A 60 20.18 -2.32 -41.52
CA VAL A 60 19.34 -1.26 -40.94
C VAL A 60 17.89 -1.74 -40.72
N SER A 61 17.32 -2.49 -41.66
CA SER A 61 15.95 -3.01 -41.56
C SER A 61 15.76 -3.95 -40.36
N ARG A 62 16.73 -4.82 -40.09
CA ARG A 62 16.69 -5.73 -38.93
C ARG A 62 17.00 -5.00 -37.63
N ALA A 63 17.91 -4.02 -37.64
CA ALA A 63 18.16 -3.16 -36.49
C ALA A 63 16.91 -2.39 -36.06
N LEU A 64 16.13 -1.87 -37.01
CA LEU A 64 14.84 -1.24 -36.75
C LEU A 64 13.82 -2.21 -36.16
N MET A 65 13.78 -3.47 -36.63
CA MET A 65 12.92 -4.49 -36.02
C MET A 65 13.33 -4.77 -34.58
N VAL A 66 14.62 -4.91 -34.28
CA VAL A 66 15.14 -5.12 -32.92
C VAL A 66 14.77 -3.95 -32.01
N ALA A 67 14.97 -2.72 -32.47
CA ALA A 67 14.59 -1.52 -31.72
C ALA A 67 13.07 -1.46 -31.49
N GLY A 68 12.26 -1.75 -32.51
CA GLY A 68 10.80 -1.81 -32.40
C GLY A 68 10.35 -2.87 -31.39
N TYR A 69 10.92 -4.08 -31.44
CA TYR A 69 10.61 -5.15 -30.50
C TYR A 69 10.97 -4.78 -29.05
N ALA A 70 12.15 -4.16 -28.86
CA ALA A 70 12.60 -3.67 -27.56
C ALA A 70 11.61 -2.64 -26.98
N LEU A 71 11.14 -1.69 -27.79
CA LEU A 71 10.15 -0.70 -27.37
C LEU A 71 8.81 -1.33 -27.03
N VAL A 72 8.31 -2.25 -27.87
CA VAL A 72 7.04 -2.95 -27.62
C VAL A 72 7.10 -3.74 -26.32
N ILE A 73 8.21 -4.43 -26.05
CA ILE A 73 8.42 -5.15 -24.79
C ILE A 73 8.39 -4.18 -23.60
N GLN A 74 9.08 -3.03 -23.70
CA GLN A 74 9.07 -2.04 -22.61
C GLN A 74 7.68 -1.45 -22.35
N GLU A 75 6.90 -1.19 -23.39
CA GLU A 75 5.52 -0.72 -23.26
C GLU A 75 4.64 -1.78 -22.59
N ILE A 76 4.78 -3.05 -22.96
CA ILE A 76 4.04 -4.14 -22.33
C ILE A 76 4.46 -4.29 -20.86
N GLU A 77 5.75 -4.28 -20.59
CA GLU A 77 6.27 -4.41 -19.23
C GLU A 77 5.73 -3.28 -18.34
N THR A 78 5.88 -2.03 -18.80
CA THR A 78 5.55 -0.84 -18.04
C THR A 78 4.04 -0.63 -17.89
N ASN A 79 3.26 -0.79 -18.96
CA ASN A 79 1.83 -0.44 -18.96
C ASN A 79 0.91 -1.62 -18.65
N VAL A 80 1.38 -2.86 -18.80
CA VAL A 80 0.55 -4.05 -18.68
C VAL A 80 1.05 -4.99 -17.60
N LEU A 81 2.32 -5.36 -17.65
CA LEU A 81 2.88 -6.38 -16.77
C LEU A 81 3.03 -5.85 -15.35
N VAL A 82 3.66 -4.69 -15.18
CA VAL A 82 3.86 -4.01 -13.89
C VAL A 82 2.52 -3.78 -13.17
N PRO A 83 1.48 -3.16 -13.78
CA PRO A 83 0.19 -2.97 -13.09
C PRO A 83 -0.58 -4.26 -12.81
N ARG A 84 -0.44 -5.30 -13.66
CA ARG A 84 -1.09 -6.60 -13.44
C ARG A 84 -0.43 -7.38 -12.31
N VAL A 85 0.89 -7.35 -12.23
CA VAL A 85 1.67 -8.06 -11.21
C VAL A 85 1.51 -7.39 -9.84
N ILE A 86 1.46 -6.05 -9.80
CA ILE A 86 1.44 -5.29 -8.54
C ILE A 86 0.02 -5.06 -8.00
N GLY A 87 -1.03 -5.42 -8.77
CA GLY A 87 -2.41 -5.31 -8.34
C GLY A 87 -2.91 -3.86 -8.36
N ARG A 88 -3.85 -3.57 -9.26
CA ARG A 88 -4.47 -2.24 -9.44
C ARG A 88 -5.24 -1.81 -8.18
N THR A 89 -4.54 -1.22 -7.20
CA THR A 89 -5.14 -0.87 -5.89
C THR A 89 -5.67 0.56 -5.81
N VAL A 90 -5.97 1.19 -6.95
CA VAL A 90 -6.67 2.47 -6.91
C VAL A 90 -7.71 2.45 -8.01
N GLY A 91 -8.96 2.22 -7.61
CA GLY A 91 -10.15 2.29 -8.47
C GLY A 91 -10.42 3.72 -8.94
N ILE A 92 -9.40 4.43 -9.41
CA ILE A 92 -9.50 5.76 -10.00
C ILE A 92 -10.26 5.57 -11.31
N SER A 93 -11.43 6.19 -11.42
CA SER A 93 -12.25 6.10 -12.60
C SER A 93 -11.60 6.98 -13.65
N PRO A 94 -11.09 6.43 -14.77
CA PRO A 94 -10.45 7.24 -15.80
C PRO A 94 -11.36 8.35 -16.34
N LEU A 95 -12.68 8.15 -16.25
CA LEU A 95 -13.70 9.14 -16.57
C LEU A 95 -13.59 10.40 -15.71
N THR A 96 -13.34 10.28 -14.40
CA THR A 96 -13.22 11.44 -13.49
C THR A 96 -12.02 12.31 -13.89
N VAL A 97 -10.90 11.68 -14.23
CA VAL A 97 -9.70 12.39 -14.70
C VAL A 97 -9.94 13.03 -16.07
N MET A 98 -10.56 12.31 -17.01
CA MET A 98 -10.91 12.81 -18.34
C MET A 98 -11.81 14.05 -18.26
N LEU A 99 -12.87 13.99 -17.45
CA LEU A 99 -13.79 15.10 -17.24
C LEU A 99 -13.09 16.28 -16.57
N GLY A 100 -12.23 16.02 -15.59
CA GLY A 100 -11.39 17.06 -14.97
C GLY A 100 -10.54 17.79 -16.01
N ILE A 101 -9.81 17.04 -16.85
CA ILE A 101 -8.96 17.62 -17.91
C ILE A 101 -9.79 18.46 -18.88
N LEU A 102 -10.97 17.97 -19.28
CA LEU A 102 -11.85 18.69 -20.21
C LEU A 102 -12.33 20.02 -19.60
N PHE A 103 -12.82 20.00 -18.36
CA PHE A 103 -13.26 21.21 -17.66
C PHE A 103 -12.10 22.18 -17.41
N GLY A 104 -10.96 21.70 -16.91
CA GLY A 104 -9.77 22.51 -16.69
C GLY A 104 -9.23 23.11 -18.00
N GLY A 105 -9.25 22.31 -19.08
CA GLY A 105 -8.89 22.71 -20.43
C GLY A 105 -9.76 23.83 -20.99
N VAL A 106 -11.08 23.76 -20.76
CA VAL A 106 -12.01 24.83 -21.20
C VAL A 106 -11.84 26.10 -20.36
N LEU A 107 -11.63 25.99 -19.05
CA LEU A 107 -11.56 27.14 -18.15
C LEU A 107 -10.26 27.94 -18.27
N ALA A 108 -9.12 27.28 -18.43
CA ALA A 108 -7.81 27.93 -18.45
C ALA A 108 -6.84 27.37 -19.50
N GLY A 109 -7.33 26.61 -20.48
CA GLY A 109 -6.49 26.02 -21.52
C GLY A 109 -5.53 24.96 -20.98
N LEU A 110 -4.34 24.91 -21.57
CA LEU A 110 -3.30 23.95 -21.21
C LEU A 110 -2.91 23.94 -19.71
N PRO A 111 -2.69 25.09 -19.03
CA PRO A 111 -2.38 25.07 -17.60
C PRO A 111 -3.54 24.55 -16.75
N GLY A 112 -4.79 24.84 -17.13
CA GLY A 112 -5.97 24.30 -16.44
C GLY A 112 -6.10 22.78 -16.60
N ALA A 113 -5.82 22.26 -17.79
CA ALA A 113 -5.76 20.81 -18.04
C ALA A 113 -4.69 20.11 -17.18
N PHE A 114 -3.53 20.75 -17.00
CA PHE A 114 -2.43 20.19 -16.21
C PHE A 114 -2.77 20.11 -14.71
N VAL A 115 -3.39 21.16 -14.17
CA VAL A 115 -3.85 21.21 -12.77
C VAL A 115 -5.03 20.25 -12.53
N ALA A 116 -5.85 19.99 -13.54
CA ALA A 116 -7.02 19.13 -13.38
C ALA A 116 -6.68 17.67 -13.06
N VAL A 117 -5.54 17.15 -13.53
CA VAL A 117 -5.12 15.76 -13.27
C VAL A 117 -4.93 15.48 -11.77
N PRO A 118 -4.04 16.20 -11.04
CA PRO A 118 -3.88 15.99 -9.60
C PRO A 118 -5.15 16.33 -8.82
N LEU A 119 -5.92 17.33 -9.26
CA LEU A 119 -7.16 17.73 -8.59
C LEU A 119 -8.25 16.65 -8.70
N ALA A 120 -8.42 16.03 -9.87
CA ALA A 120 -9.35 14.93 -10.08
C ALA A 120 -8.96 13.70 -9.26
N GLY A 121 -7.65 13.40 -9.17
CA GLY A 121 -7.13 12.35 -8.29
C GLY A 121 -7.45 12.63 -6.81
N ALA A 122 -7.19 13.84 -6.33
CA ALA A 122 -7.49 14.24 -4.96
C ALA A 122 -9.00 14.18 -4.64
N LEU A 123 -9.83 14.72 -5.53
CA LEU A 123 -11.29 14.71 -5.38
C LEU A 123 -11.82 13.29 -5.33
N GLN A 124 -11.31 12.40 -6.19
CA GLN A 124 -11.73 11.02 -6.18
C GLN A 124 -11.33 10.29 -4.90
N VAL A 125 -10.16 10.56 -4.33
CA VAL A 125 -9.75 9.99 -3.04
C VAL A 125 -10.69 10.44 -1.93
N VAL A 126 -11.04 11.73 -1.89
CA VAL A 126 -12.00 12.26 -0.92
C VAL A 126 -13.36 11.61 -1.10
N LEU A 127 -13.87 11.54 -2.33
CA LEU A 127 -15.18 10.96 -2.62
C LEU A 127 -15.24 9.47 -2.29
N ALA A 128 -14.18 8.72 -2.61
CA ALA A 128 -14.06 7.32 -2.24
C ALA A 128 -14.01 7.11 -0.73
N HIS A 129 -13.42 8.04 0.02
CA HIS A 129 -13.41 7.98 1.48
C HIS A 129 -14.80 8.26 2.07
N LEU A 130 -15.50 9.28 1.55
CA LEU A 130 -16.84 9.64 2.02
C LEU A 130 -17.87 8.54 1.73
N LEU A 131 -17.91 8.03 0.50
CA LEU A 131 -18.87 6.99 0.10
C LEU A 131 -18.62 5.64 0.77
N ARG A 132 -17.38 5.36 1.20
CA ARG A 132 -17.04 4.12 1.92
C ARG A 132 -17.52 4.12 3.37
N SER A 133 -17.96 5.27 3.89
CA SER A 133 -18.52 5.41 5.24
C SER A 133 -19.93 4.81 5.37
N GLU A 134 -20.60 4.51 4.26
CA GLU A 134 -22.02 4.14 4.21
C GLU A 134 -22.26 2.64 3.95
N ASP A 135 -21.22 1.80 4.00
CA ASP A 135 -21.36 0.35 3.81
C ASP A 135 -21.38 -0.40 5.16
N PRO A 136 -22.55 -0.57 5.80
CA PRO A 136 -22.70 -1.29 7.07
C PRO A 136 -22.31 -2.77 6.97
N SER A 137 -22.11 -3.32 5.77
CA SER A 137 -21.71 -4.71 5.55
C SER A 137 -20.32 -5.05 6.11
N GLN A 138 -19.42 -4.06 6.23
CA GLN A 138 -18.09 -4.26 6.83
C GLN A 138 -18.12 -4.25 8.37
N ALA A 139 -19.12 -3.59 8.98
CA ALA A 139 -19.31 -3.59 10.43
C ALA A 139 -19.85 -4.92 10.94
N GLU A 140 -20.62 -5.65 10.12
CA GLU A 140 -21.06 -7.00 10.46
C GLU A 140 -19.95 -8.04 10.31
N GLU A 141 -19.01 -7.87 9.36
CA GLU A 141 -17.89 -8.80 9.12
C GLU A 141 -16.77 -8.72 10.19
N HIS A 142 -16.69 -7.62 10.93
CA HIS A 142 -15.77 -7.48 12.07
C HIS A 142 -16.38 -7.88 13.43
N ARG A 143 -17.68 -8.21 13.49
CA ARG A 143 -18.29 -8.77 14.70
C ARG A 143 -17.74 -10.16 14.99
N ASP A 144 -17.39 -10.41 16.24
CA ASP A 144 -16.87 -11.69 16.72
C ASP A 144 -17.79 -12.85 16.24
N PRO A 145 -17.26 -13.91 15.61
CA PRO A 145 -18.04 -15.08 15.21
C PRO A 145 -18.91 -15.65 16.34
N ALA A 146 -18.49 -15.47 17.61
CA ALA A 146 -19.27 -15.87 18.78
C ALA A 146 -20.60 -15.12 18.89
N ASP A 147 -20.63 -13.81 18.62
CA ASP A 147 -21.85 -13.00 18.63
C ASP A 147 -22.78 -13.37 17.47
N ARG A 148 -22.22 -13.69 16.30
CA ARG A 148 -23.01 -14.15 15.14
C ARG A 148 -23.69 -15.48 15.41
N ALA A 149 -22.99 -16.42 16.05
CA ALA A 149 -23.54 -17.72 16.41
C ALA A 149 -24.68 -17.59 17.44
N ALA A 150 -24.58 -16.63 18.38
CA ALA A 150 -25.62 -16.33 19.35
C ALA A 150 -26.89 -15.73 18.71
N HIS A 151 -26.74 -14.87 17.70
CA HIS A 151 -27.86 -14.29 16.96
C HIS A 151 -28.51 -15.27 15.97
N GLN A 152 -27.72 -16.14 15.33
CA GLN A 152 -28.23 -17.14 14.38
C GLN A 152 -28.87 -18.35 15.06
N ASN A 153 -28.45 -18.67 16.29
CA ASN A 153 -29.03 -19.78 17.05
C ASN A 153 -29.29 -19.39 18.51
N PRO A 154 -30.45 -18.77 18.81
CA PRO A 154 -30.84 -18.38 20.16
C PRO A 154 -30.89 -19.57 21.14
N ALA A 155 -31.11 -20.78 20.62
CA ALA A 155 -31.16 -22.01 21.39
C ALA A 155 -29.76 -22.57 21.72
N ALA A 156 -28.69 -22.15 21.04
CA ALA A 156 -27.31 -22.55 21.37
C ALA A 156 -26.78 -21.82 22.63
N GLY A 157 -27.10 -20.53 22.78
CA GLY A 157 -26.72 -19.75 23.97
C GLY A 157 -27.40 -20.24 25.25
N ALA A 158 -28.67 -20.64 25.15
CA ALA A 158 -29.43 -21.20 26.28
C ALA A 158 -28.87 -22.55 26.77
N GLN A 159 -28.29 -23.37 25.88
CA GLN A 159 -27.72 -24.68 26.26
C GLN A 159 -26.32 -24.59 26.85
N SER A 160 -25.55 -23.53 26.53
CA SER A 160 -24.21 -23.30 27.09
C SER A 160 -24.28 -22.83 28.56
N GLY A 161 -25.26 -21.98 28.90
CA GLY A 161 -25.47 -21.52 30.28
C GLY A 161 -25.94 -22.62 31.24
N VAL A 162 -26.69 -23.61 30.75
CA VAL A 162 -27.17 -24.73 31.57
C VAL A 162 -26.07 -25.76 31.86
N LYS A 163 -25.08 -25.91 30.96
CA LYS A 163 -23.99 -26.88 31.14
C LYS A 163 -22.97 -26.45 32.21
N PHE A 164 -22.76 -25.15 32.42
CA PHE A 164 -21.82 -24.65 33.43
C PHE A 164 -22.36 -24.74 34.86
N GLN A 165 -23.69 -24.75 35.04
CA GLN A 165 -24.30 -24.81 36.37
C GLN A 165 -24.38 -26.24 36.95
N ARG A 166 -24.08 -27.27 36.17
CA ARG A 166 -24.12 -28.67 36.60
C ARG A 166 -22.77 -29.20 37.12
N ILE A 167 -21.69 -28.40 37.09
CA ILE A 167 -20.32 -28.87 37.43
C ILE A 167 -19.85 -28.40 38.83
N HIS A 168 -20.72 -27.71 39.59
CA HIS A 168 -20.45 -27.25 40.96
C HIS A 168 -21.58 -27.64 41.94
N GLY A 169 -22.06 -28.89 41.85
CA GLY A 169 -22.95 -29.52 42.82
C GLY A 169 -22.31 -30.77 43.38
#